data_AF-A0AAU0X1B3-F1
#
_entry.id   AF-A0AAU0X1B3-F1
#
_cell.length_a   1.000
_cell.length_b   1.000
_cell.length_c   1.000
_cell.angle_alpha   90.00
_cell.angle_beta   90.00
_cell.angle_gamma   90.00
#
_symmetry.space_group_name_H-M   'P 1'
#
loop_
_entity.id
_entity.type
_entity.pdbx_description
1 polymer ?
#
loop_
_entity_poly.entity_id
_entity_poly.type
_entity_poly.pdbx_seq_one_letter_code
_entity_poly.pdbx_strand_id
1 'polypeptide(L)'
;MRSRSVRFGVGAAAVAALALGGCSGGSDGDGGKAAGSDTPGNSSSASESSPSGSSSSDSPSAGSGSSSVKDAEGIWKATTGGKPVVLVVGAKQAALTTADGHLCTGTLAGSGKPTLTLRCADGNTDRTKGTVESNDGSTMRVSWDAGQNDTFKKSKDGELPTSLPSGLPTN
;
A
#
# COMPACT_ATOMS: atom_id res chain seq x y z
N MET A 1 -36.88 27.95 29.00
CA MET A 1 -36.57 26.98 30.07
C MET A 1 -37.57 25.82 30.02
N ARG A 2 -37.18 24.68 29.41
CA ARG A 2 -37.84 23.39 29.62
C ARG A 2 -36.76 22.30 29.55
N SER A 3 -36.15 22.08 30.71
CA SER A 3 -35.24 20.98 30.97
C SER A 3 -36.01 19.69 31.26
N ARG A 4 -35.25 18.58 31.29
CA ARG A 4 -35.53 17.20 31.75
C ARG A 4 -35.75 16.24 30.56
N SER A 5 -35.05 15.12 30.43
CA SER A 5 -34.53 14.23 31.46
C SER A 5 -33.32 13.42 30.97
N VAL A 6 -32.32 13.29 31.84
CA VAL A 6 -31.20 12.33 31.69
C VAL A 6 -31.67 10.97 32.21
N ARG A 7 -31.37 9.90 31.48
CA ARG A 7 -31.48 8.51 31.96
C ARG A 7 -30.09 7.88 31.85
N PHE A 8 -29.50 7.62 33.02
CA PHE A 8 -28.28 6.83 33.20
C PHE A 8 -28.61 5.33 33.02
N GLY A 9 -27.74 4.60 32.34
CA GLY A 9 -27.76 3.15 32.26
C GLY A 9 -26.39 2.59 32.64
N VAL A 10 -26.37 1.72 33.65
CA VAL A 10 -25.19 1.07 34.28
C VAL A 10 -25.15 -0.41 33.88
N GLY A 11 -23.94 -0.95 33.71
CA GLY A 11 -23.62 -2.40 33.81
C GLY A 11 -23.25 -3.05 32.47
N ALA A 12 -22.30 -3.98 32.36
CA ALA A 12 -21.47 -4.69 33.32
C ALA A 12 -20.20 -5.22 32.59
N ALA A 13 -19.11 -5.41 33.34
CA ALA A 13 -17.84 -5.96 32.86
C ALA A 13 -17.89 -7.48 32.67
N ALA A 14 -17.20 -7.99 31.65
CA ALA A 14 -16.73 -9.37 31.59
C ALA A 14 -15.41 -9.44 30.81
N VAL A 15 -14.37 -9.93 31.49
CA VAL A 15 -13.01 -10.16 30.99
C VAL A 15 -12.93 -11.60 30.50
N ALA A 16 -12.45 -11.82 29.28
CA ALA A 16 -12.09 -13.15 28.79
C ALA A 16 -10.67 -13.13 28.23
N ALA A 17 -9.77 -13.84 28.90
CA ALA A 17 -8.39 -14.05 28.51
C ALA A 17 -8.31 -15.09 27.38
N LEU A 18 -7.60 -14.77 26.30
CA LEU A 18 -7.23 -15.73 25.24
C LEU A 18 -5.75 -16.04 25.35
N ALA A 19 -5.46 -17.32 25.57
CA ALA A 19 -4.13 -17.86 25.74
C ALA A 19 -3.32 -17.81 24.42
N LEU A 20 -2.05 -17.42 24.55
CA LEU A 20 -1.03 -17.48 23.51
C LEU A 20 -0.48 -18.90 23.39
N GLY A 21 -0.64 -19.52 22.23
CA GLY A 21 0.21 -20.60 21.73
C GLY A 21 0.45 -20.31 20.25
N GLY A 22 1.63 -20.44 19.66
CA GLY A 22 2.86 -21.10 20.09
C GLY A 22 3.44 -21.84 18.88
N CYS A 23 4.72 -21.59 18.58
CA CYS A 23 5.67 -22.37 17.77
C CYS A 23 5.31 -22.72 16.31
N SER A 24 6.09 -22.23 15.33
CA SER A 24 7.42 -22.73 14.93
C SER A 24 7.34 -23.93 13.99
N GLY A 25 7.84 -23.74 12.77
CA GLY A 25 7.97 -24.77 11.76
C GLY A 25 8.90 -24.30 10.65
N GLY A 26 10.21 -24.39 10.90
CA GLY A 26 11.24 -24.27 9.88
C GLY A 26 11.26 -25.51 8.97
N SER A 27 11.72 -25.33 7.74
CA SER A 27 12.16 -26.42 6.87
C SER A 27 13.13 -25.85 5.83
N ASP A 28 14.42 -26.02 6.13
CA ASP A 28 15.51 -26.05 5.18
C ASP A 28 15.32 -27.22 4.20
N GLY A 29 15.65 -26.99 2.92
CA GLY A 29 15.58 -28.00 1.87
C GLY A 29 16.50 -27.65 0.70
N ASP A 30 17.66 -28.30 0.72
CA ASP A 30 18.77 -28.24 -0.23
C ASP A 30 18.49 -28.98 -1.56
N GLY A 31 19.22 -28.60 -2.62
CA GLY A 31 19.43 -29.39 -3.84
C GLY A 31 18.73 -28.83 -5.08
N GLY A 32 19.35 -28.63 -6.24
CA GLY A 32 20.68 -28.99 -6.72
C GLY A 32 20.62 -29.15 -8.25
N LYS A 33 21.72 -28.80 -8.94
CA LYS A 33 22.07 -29.18 -10.34
C LYS A 33 21.14 -28.70 -11.47
N ALA A 34 21.54 -28.53 -12.72
CA ALA A 34 22.82 -28.39 -13.40
C ALA A 34 22.49 -28.02 -14.87
N ALA A 35 23.33 -27.15 -15.45
CA ALA A 35 23.97 -27.27 -16.77
C ALA A 35 23.15 -27.33 -18.08
N GLY A 36 23.70 -26.59 -19.06
CA GLY A 36 23.59 -26.81 -20.51
C GLY A 36 22.55 -25.90 -21.18
N SER A 37 22.79 -25.27 -22.33
CA SER A 37 23.94 -25.25 -23.23
C SER A 37 23.63 -24.25 -24.36
N ASP A 38 24.65 -23.50 -24.78
CA ASP A 38 25.01 -23.14 -26.17
C ASP A 38 24.05 -22.33 -27.09
N THR A 39 24.41 -21.04 -27.30
CA THR A 39 24.86 -20.32 -28.53
C THR A 39 24.46 -20.91 -29.92
N PRO A 40 24.24 -20.15 -31.03
CA PRO A 40 24.83 -18.86 -31.47
C PRO A 40 23.80 -17.86 -32.05
N GLY A 41 24.05 -16.60 -32.41
CA GLY A 41 25.21 -15.79 -32.76
C GLY A 41 24.79 -14.92 -33.96
N ASN A 42 24.99 -13.60 -33.94
CA ASN A 42 25.23 -12.81 -35.15
C ASN A 42 25.74 -11.39 -34.84
N SER A 43 27.05 -11.23 -35.04
CA SER A 43 27.79 -10.11 -35.65
C SER A 43 27.25 -8.67 -35.61
N SER A 44 28.06 -7.84 -34.95
CA SER A 44 28.75 -6.64 -35.50
C SER A 44 27.93 -5.42 -35.94
N SER A 45 28.12 -4.30 -35.24
CA SER A 45 29.00 -3.23 -35.73
C SER A 45 29.20 -2.15 -34.67
N ALA A 46 30.46 -1.80 -34.44
CA ALA A 46 30.87 -0.62 -33.70
C ALA A 46 30.70 0.62 -34.58
N SER A 47 30.28 1.73 -33.98
CA SER A 47 30.66 3.08 -34.41
C SER A 47 30.54 3.99 -33.21
N GLU A 48 31.70 4.49 -32.78
CA GLU A 48 31.82 5.53 -31.76
C GLU A 48 31.35 6.87 -32.34
N SER A 49 30.54 7.61 -31.58
CA SER A 49 30.33 9.05 -31.71
C SER A 49 29.75 9.58 -30.40
N SER A 50 30.58 10.20 -29.57
CA SER A 50 30.13 11.19 -28.56
C SER A 50 30.18 12.59 -29.21
N PRO A 51 29.61 13.67 -28.63
CA PRO A 51 28.69 13.82 -27.50
C PRO A 51 27.42 14.66 -27.85
N SER A 52 26.53 14.84 -26.88
CA SER A 52 25.57 15.96 -26.70
C SER A 52 24.11 15.54 -26.57
N GLY A 53 23.43 16.22 -25.65
CA GLY A 53 22.22 15.77 -24.98
C GLY A 53 21.01 15.47 -25.85
N SER A 54 20.15 14.62 -25.30
CA SER A 54 18.73 14.60 -25.60
C SER A 54 18.01 13.91 -24.46
N SER A 55 16.98 14.58 -23.96
CA SER A 55 15.98 14.06 -23.06
C SER A 55 15.45 12.72 -23.57
N SER A 56 15.76 11.64 -22.87
CA SER A 56 15.10 10.36 -23.07
C SER A 56 14.04 10.22 -22.01
N SER A 57 12.81 10.44 -22.44
CA SER A 57 11.58 10.05 -21.77
C SER A 57 11.61 8.54 -21.56
N ASP A 58 12.06 8.09 -20.39
CA ASP A 58 11.76 6.75 -19.90
C ASP A 58 10.29 6.73 -19.49
N SER A 59 9.42 6.51 -20.48
CA SER A 59 8.07 6.02 -20.24
C SER A 59 8.19 4.64 -19.61
N PRO A 60 7.83 4.43 -18.33
CA PRO A 60 7.72 3.07 -17.84
C PRO A 60 6.58 2.42 -18.61
N SER A 61 6.92 1.40 -19.39
CA SER A 61 5.94 0.51 -20.03
C SER A 61 4.96 0.05 -18.95
N ALA A 62 3.73 0.54 -19.02
CA ALA A 62 2.66 0.16 -18.11
C ALA A 62 2.29 -1.29 -18.38
N GLY A 63 3.02 -2.21 -17.76
CA GLY A 63 2.60 -3.59 -17.63
C GLY A 63 1.24 -3.58 -16.94
N SER A 64 0.20 -3.87 -17.72
CA SER A 64 -1.18 -3.98 -17.24
C SER A 64 -1.31 -5.27 -16.43
N GLY A 65 -0.71 -5.30 -15.25
CA GLY A 65 -0.97 -6.30 -14.23
C GLY A 65 -2.37 -6.03 -13.69
N SER A 66 -3.31 -6.93 -13.94
CA SER A 66 -4.63 -6.90 -13.32
C SER A 66 -4.43 -6.85 -11.80
N SER A 67 -4.72 -5.70 -11.20
CA SER A 67 -4.51 -5.48 -9.79
C SER A 67 -5.78 -5.93 -9.07
N SER A 68 -5.73 -7.03 -8.31
CA SER A 68 -6.83 -7.37 -7.42
C SER A 68 -6.65 -6.67 -6.07
N VAL A 69 -7.75 -6.51 -5.31
CA VAL A 69 -7.70 -5.95 -3.95
C VAL A 69 -6.78 -6.75 -3.04
N LYS A 70 -6.68 -8.07 -3.25
CA LYS A 70 -5.79 -8.96 -2.49
C LYS A 70 -4.32 -8.68 -2.77
N ASP A 71 -3.97 -8.43 -4.04
CA ASP A 71 -2.59 -8.14 -4.43
C ASP A 71 -2.09 -6.80 -3.85
N ALA A 72 -3.02 -5.90 -3.53
CA ALA A 72 -2.74 -4.62 -2.92
C ALA A 72 -2.55 -4.69 -1.39
N GLU A 73 -2.76 -5.84 -0.74
CA GLU A 73 -2.59 -5.95 0.71
C GLU A 73 -1.12 -5.76 1.12
N GLY A 74 -0.92 -5.00 2.20
CA GLY A 74 0.38 -4.68 2.77
C GLY A 74 0.55 -3.22 3.13
N ILE A 75 1.80 -2.84 3.40
CA ILE A 75 2.20 -1.51 3.82
C ILE A 75 3.04 -0.89 2.72
N TRP A 76 2.65 0.31 2.34
CA TRP A 76 3.09 0.99 1.14
C TRP A 76 3.62 2.37 1.52
N LYS A 77 4.77 2.74 0.98
CA LYS A 77 5.45 4.01 1.29
C LYS A 77 5.73 4.78 0.01
N ALA A 78 5.42 6.06 0.01
CA ALA A 78 5.74 6.99 -1.07
C ALA A 78 6.41 8.25 -0.52
N THR A 79 6.97 9.06 -1.41
CA THR A 79 7.41 10.41 -1.11
C THR A 79 6.87 11.33 -2.19
N THR A 80 6.00 12.26 -1.81
CA THR A 80 5.29 13.15 -2.74
C THR A 80 5.51 14.59 -2.31
N GLY A 81 6.04 15.43 -3.20
CA GLY A 81 6.44 16.79 -2.84
C GLY A 81 7.50 16.85 -1.73
N GLY A 82 8.38 15.85 -1.66
CA GLY A 82 9.40 15.74 -0.61
C GLY A 82 8.88 15.28 0.76
N LYS A 83 7.59 14.92 0.87
CA LYS A 83 6.95 14.51 2.12
C LYS A 83 6.61 13.02 2.11
N PRO A 84 6.90 12.26 3.18
CA PRO A 84 6.54 10.85 3.24
C PRO A 84 5.02 10.66 3.33
N VAL A 85 4.55 9.63 2.64
CA VAL A 85 3.16 9.16 2.66
C VAL A 85 3.17 7.66 2.91
N VAL A 86 2.34 7.19 3.83
CA VAL A 86 2.18 5.77 4.16
C VAL A 86 0.76 5.36 3.88
N LEU A 87 0.57 4.23 3.21
CA LEU A 87 -0.72 3.60 2.95
C LEU A 87 -0.66 2.16 3.46
N VAL A 88 -1.65 1.76 4.25
CA VAL A 88 -1.84 0.39 4.73
C VAL A 88 -3.12 -0.14 4.12
N VAL A 89 -3.07 -1.33 3.55
CA VAL A 89 -4.22 -2.01 2.94
C VAL A 89 -4.32 -3.42 3.52
N GLY A 90 -5.50 -3.81 3.98
CA GLY A 90 -5.76 -5.16 4.47
C GLY A 90 -7.25 -5.44 4.59
N ALA A 91 -7.68 -6.65 4.21
CA ALA A 91 -9.09 -7.07 4.31
C ALA A 91 -10.09 -6.06 3.69
N LYS A 92 -9.74 -5.47 2.53
CA LYS A 92 -10.50 -4.41 1.82
C LYS A 92 -10.58 -3.06 2.56
N GLN A 93 -9.93 -2.91 3.70
CA GLN A 93 -9.76 -1.65 4.40
C GLN A 93 -8.46 -0.97 3.97
N ALA A 94 -8.43 0.35 4.10
CA ALA A 94 -7.26 1.16 3.81
C ALA A 94 -7.13 2.31 4.82
N ALA A 95 -5.89 2.60 5.21
CA ALA A 95 -5.53 3.76 6.02
C ALA A 95 -4.31 4.46 5.41
N LEU A 96 -4.37 5.78 5.30
CA LEU A 96 -3.32 6.62 4.73
C LEU A 96 -2.93 7.70 5.71
N THR A 97 -1.63 7.92 5.86
CA THR A 97 -1.07 9.01 6.66
C THR A 97 -0.03 9.81 5.88
N THR A 98 -0.05 11.13 6.03
CA THR A 98 0.99 12.02 5.50
C THR A 98 1.83 12.61 6.63
N ALA A 99 3.05 13.07 6.32
CA ALA A 99 3.94 13.74 7.27
C ALA A 99 3.35 15.02 7.89
N ASP A 100 2.41 15.62 7.17
CA ASP A 100 1.69 16.85 7.47
C ASP A 100 0.50 16.62 8.42
N GLY A 101 0.25 15.36 8.81
CA GLY A 101 -0.72 15.00 9.85
C GLY A 101 -2.09 14.56 9.34
N HIS A 102 -2.28 14.45 8.02
CA HIS A 102 -3.53 13.94 7.46
C HIS A 102 -3.65 12.45 7.75
N LEU A 103 -4.71 12.04 8.45
CA LEU A 103 -5.07 10.63 8.67
C LEU A 103 -6.39 10.35 7.94
N CYS A 104 -6.31 9.49 6.93
CA CYS A 104 -7.44 9.13 6.09
C CYS A 104 -7.73 7.63 6.17
N THR A 105 -8.98 7.24 6.37
CA THR A 105 -9.39 5.84 6.49
C THR A 105 -10.54 5.53 5.56
N GLY A 106 -10.62 4.29 5.07
CA GLY A 106 -11.73 3.84 4.25
C GLY A 106 -11.45 2.49 3.61
N THR A 107 -11.79 2.33 2.34
CA THR A 107 -11.80 1.03 1.68
C THR A 107 -11.06 1.01 0.36
N LEU A 108 -10.64 -0.19 -0.04
CA LEU A 108 -10.16 -0.52 -1.37
C LEU A 108 -11.11 -1.55 -1.99
N ALA A 109 -11.74 -1.23 -3.11
CA ALA A 109 -12.74 -2.09 -3.75
C ALA A 109 -12.59 -2.10 -5.28
N GLY A 110 -13.18 -3.10 -5.93
CA GLY A 110 -13.14 -3.27 -7.39
C GLY A 110 -12.23 -4.43 -7.83
N SER A 111 -12.21 -4.66 -9.14
CA SER A 111 -11.41 -5.70 -9.80
C SER A 111 -10.72 -5.13 -11.02
N GLY A 112 -9.45 -5.47 -11.24
CA GLY A 112 -8.64 -4.97 -12.37
C GLY A 112 -8.03 -3.60 -12.08
N LYS A 113 -8.86 -2.59 -11.82
CA LYS A 113 -8.46 -1.25 -11.35
C LYS A 113 -9.16 -0.91 -10.03
N PRO A 114 -8.64 -1.38 -8.88
CA PRO A 114 -9.21 -1.09 -7.58
C PRO A 114 -9.23 0.41 -7.29
N THR A 115 -10.27 0.87 -6.61
CA THR A 115 -10.45 2.27 -6.20
C THR A 115 -10.39 2.38 -4.68
N LEU A 116 -9.56 3.31 -4.21
CA LEU A 116 -9.51 3.79 -2.84
C LEU A 116 -10.63 4.81 -2.62
N THR A 117 -11.43 4.61 -1.59
CA THR A 117 -12.40 5.58 -1.08
C THR A 117 -12.10 5.83 0.39
N LEU A 118 -11.49 6.97 0.69
CA LEU A 118 -11.00 7.36 2.01
C LEU A 118 -11.71 8.62 2.51
N ARG A 119 -11.71 8.78 3.83
CA ARG A 119 -12.13 10.02 4.51
C ARG A 119 -11.05 10.43 5.49
N CYS A 120 -10.64 11.69 5.42
CA CYS A 120 -9.64 12.25 6.31
C CYS A 120 -10.30 12.86 7.55
N ALA A 121 -9.73 12.61 8.73
CA ALA A 121 -10.29 13.06 10.00
C ALA A 121 -10.35 14.59 10.14
N ASP A 122 -9.49 15.29 9.41
CA ASP A 122 -9.39 16.76 9.35
C ASP A 122 -10.15 17.37 8.16
N GLY A 123 -10.85 16.56 7.37
CA GLY A 123 -11.59 17.02 6.20
C GLY A 123 -10.74 17.30 4.94
N ASN A 124 -9.43 17.02 4.96
CA ASN A 124 -8.61 17.10 3.75
C ASN A 124 -9.18 16.18 2.64
N THR A 125 -9.16 16.65 1.38
CA THR A 125 -9.73 15.92 0.23
C THR A 125 -8.71 15.39 -0.77
N ASP A 126 -7.44 15.74 -0.61
CA ASP A 126 -6.34 15.50 -1.54
C ASP A 126 -6.14 14.02 -1.88
N ARG A 127 -6.43 13.13 -0.91
CA ARG A 127 -6.28 11.67 -1.04
C ARG A 127 -7.54 10.91 -0.62
N THR A 128 -8.72 11.45 -0.93
CA THR A 128 -9.99 10.82 -0.55
C THR A 128 -10.53 9.85 -1.60
N LYS A 129 -10.17 10.02 -2.87
CA LYS A 129 -10.58 9.11 -3.93
C LYS A 129 -9.47 8.91 -4.93
N GLY A 130 -9.05 7.66 -5.13
CA GLY A 130 -7.93 7.34 -6.01
C GLY A 130 -8.05 5.98 -6.65
N THR A 131 -7.53 5.84 -7.87
CA THR A 131 -7.54 4.61 -8.65
C THR A 131 -6.15 4.00 -8.63
N VAL A 132 -6.06 2.71 -8.32
CA VAL A 132 -4.83 1.92 -8.46
C VAL A 132 -4.63 1.66 -9.95
N GLU A 133 -3.68 2.37 -10.54
CA GLU A 133 -3.38 2.30 -11.97
C GLU A 133 -2.57 1.05 -12.33
N SER A 134 -1.67 0.66 -11.43
CA SER A 134 -0.84 -0.54 -11.53
C SER A 134 -0.38 -1.00 -10.15
N ASN A 135 -0.21 -2.31 -10.01
CA ASN A 135 0.41 -2.94 -8.85
C ASN A 135 1.16 -4.20 -9.31
N ASP A 136 2.47 -4.23 -9.11
CA ASP A 136 3.32 -5.38 -9.43
C ASP A 136 3.72 -6.20 -8.19
N GLY A 137 3.11 -5.90 -7.03
CA GLY A 137 3.42 -6.53 -5.75
C GLY A 137 4.59 -5.90 -5.00
N SER A 138 5.41 -5.08 -5.66
CA SER A 138 6.52 -4.33 -5.06
C SER A 138 6.34 -2.81 -5.18
N THR A 139 5.67 -2.36 -6.24
CA THR A 139 5.36 -0.98 -6.57
C THR A 139 3.88 -0.87 -6.89
N MET A 140 3.22 0.13 -6.31
CA MET A 140 1.82 0.45 -6.56
C MET A 140 1.69 1.91 -6.94
N ARG A 141 1.03 2.19 -8.06
CA ARG A 141 0.76 3.57 -8.52
C ARG A 141 -0.71 3.89 -8.31
N VAL A 142 -0.96 5.02 -7.65
CA VAL A 142 -2.31 5.53 -7.40
C VAL A 142 -2.44 6.92 -8.02
N SER A 143 -3.47 7.08 -8.85
CA SER A 143 -3.90 8.40 -9.34
C SER A 143 -5.06 8.88 -8.50
N TRP A 144 -4.96 10.09 -7.94
CA TRP A 144 -5.99 10.69 -7.11
C TRP A 144 -6.88 11.63 -7.91
N ASP A 145 -8.18 11.68 -7.59
CA ASP A 145 -9.14 12.55 -8.28
C ASP A 145 -8.81 14.04 -8.10
N ALA A 146 -8.08 14.41 -7.03
CA ALA A 146 -7.60 15.77 -6.77
C ALA A 146 -6.38 16.17 -7.65
N GLY A 147 -5.90 15.27 -8.50
CA GLY A 147 -4.91 15.55 -9.55
C GLY A 147 -3.47 15.15 -9.22
N GLN A 148 -3.16 14.77 -7.98
CA GLN A 148 -1.84 14.19 -7.66
C GLN A 148 -1.75 12.71 -7.98
N ASN A 149 -0.52 12.23 -8.09
CA ASN A 149 -0.20 10.81 -8.21
C ASN A 149 0.79 10.42 -7.13
N ASP A 150 0.60 9.24 -6.54
CA ASP A 150 1.57 8.63 -5.64
C ASP A 150 2.13 7.35 -6.28
N THR A 151 3.45 7.18 -6.20
CA THR A 151 4.12 5.91 -6.51
C THR A 151 4.64 5.32 -5.22
N PHE A 152 3.95 4.31 -4.74
CA PHE A 152 4.28 3.60 -3.51
C PHE A 152 5.22 2.43 -3.77
N LYS A 153 6.11 2.19 -2.83
CA LYS A 153 6.89 0.95 -2.71
C LYS A 153 6.40 0.14 -1.52
N LYS A 154 6.27 -1.17 -1.69
CA LYS A 154 5.92 -2.08 -0.61
C LYS A 154 7.05 -2.11 0.41
N SER A 155 6.71 -1.99 1.69
CA SER A 155 7.67 -2.21 2.76
C SER A 155 8.05 -3.69 2.77
N LYS A 156 9.34 -3.98 2.91
CA LYS A 156 9.77 -5.33 3.26
C LYS A 156 9.12 -5.68 4.60
N ASP A 157 8.64 -6.91 4.69
CA ASP A 157 8.17 -7.59 5.91
C ASP A 157 6.72 -7.39 6.36
N GLY A 158 5.88 -6.59 5.68
CA GLY A 158 4.45 -6.52 6.05
C GLY A 158 4.21 -6.15 7.54
N GLU A 159 5.25 -5.68 8.23
CA GLU A 159 5.25 -5.35 9.64
C GLU A 159 4.40 -4.11 9.81
N LEU A 160 3.18 -4.31 10.30
CA LEU A 160 2.37 -3.24 10.84
C LEU A 160 3.24 -2.46 11.82
N PRO A 161 3.31 -1.12 11.74
CA PRO A 161 3.99 -0.34 12.76
C PRO A 161 3.43 -0.79 14.12
N THR A 162 4.30 -1.22 15.02
CA THR A 162 3.95 -1.77 16.33
C THR A 162 3.25 -0.74 17.25
N SER A 163 3.10 0.49 16.78
CA SER A 163 2.46 1.61 17.44
C SER A 163 1.08 1.95 16.86
N LEU A 164 0.30 0.96 16.41
CA LEU A 164 -1.13 1.19 16.19
C LEU A 164 -1.78 1.54 17.54
N PRO A 165 -2.40 2.72 17.71
CA PRO A 165 -3.10 3.05 18.93
C PRO A 165 -4.23 2.04 19.14
N SER A 166 -4.19 1.30 20.25
CA SER A 166 -5.15 0.26 20.62
C SER A 166 -6.51 0.82 21.06
N GLY A 167 -6.90 2.00 20.58
CA GLY A 167 -8.12 2.72 20.95
C GLY A 167 -9.07 2.83 19.77
N LEU A 168 -9.71 1.73 19.39
CA LEU A 168 -10.91 1.80 18.54
C LEU A 168 -12.05 2.39 19.38
N PRO A 169 -12.75 3.45 18.91
CA PRO A 169 -13.94 3.95 19.58
C PRO A 169 -15.03 2.88 19.51
N THR A 170 -15.35 2.27 20.64
CA THR A 170 -16.57 1.49 20.82
C THR A 170 -17.72 2.47 20.95
N ASN A 171 -18.57 2.60 19.93
CA ASN A 171 -19.85 3.28 20.02
C ASN A 171 -20.98 2.34 19.68
#